data_AF-A0A7C4L123-F1
#
_entry.id   AF-A0A7C4L123-F1
#
_cell.length_a   1.000
_cell.length_b   1.000
_cell.length_c   1.000
_cell.angle_alpha   90.00
_cell.angle_beta   90.00
_cell.angle_gamma   90.00
#
_symmetry.space_group_name_H-M   'P 1'
#
loop_
_entity.id
_entity.type
_entity.pdbx_description
1 polymer ?
#
loop_
_entity_poly.entity_id
_entity_poly.type
_entity_poly.pdbx_seq_one_letter_code
_entity_poly.pdbx_strand_id
1 'polypeptide(L)'
;MARASYGELLEDFRDFLRQRNFKVWDKNDWRVLIMRRMKPSYRTYKTYMTYKAYMRNAEIFANLMITLCFKQGYLLDQLINAIKKRFLREGGFREKLFKERVTFRQKSGKIDR
;
A
#
# COMPACT_ATOMS: atom_id res chain seq x y z
N MET A 1 -2.50 -14.01 -2.82
CA MET A 1 -3.31 -13.87 -1.59
C MET A 1 -3.78 -12.44 -1.39
N ALA A 2 -2.91 -11.46 -1.06
CA ALA A 2 -3.35 -10.06 -0.85
C ALA A 2 -4.12 -9.45 -2.04
N ARG A 3 -3.64 -9.63 -3.28
CA ARG A 3 -4.34 -9.15 -4.48
C ARG A 3 -5.72 -9.78 -4.71
N ALA A 4 -5.90 -11.04 -4.33
CA ALA A 4 -7.18 -11.73 -4.47
C ALA A 4 -8.19 -11.18 -3.47
N SER A 5 -7.79 -11.04 -2.20
CA SER A 5 -8.61 -10.45 -1.14
C SER A 5 -9.02 -8.99 -1.43
N TYR A 6 -8.13 -8.18 -2.02
CA TYR A 6 -8.50 -6.83 -2.43
C TYR A 6 -9.40 -6.79 -3.68
N GLY A 7 -9.31 -7.79 -4.55
CA GLY A 7 -10.19 -7.95 -5.70
C GLY A 7 -11.61 -8.31 -5.26
N GLU A 8 -11.76 -9.24 -4.32
CA GLU A 8 -13.05 -9.59 -3.72
C GLU A 8 -13.68 -8.36 -3.04
N LEU A 9 -12.91 -7.65 -2.20
CA LEU A 9 -13.39 -6.45 -1.53
C LEU A 9 -13.82 -5.34 -2.51
N LEU A 10 -13.13 -5.22 -3.65
CA LEU A 10 -13.49 -4.27 -4.70
C LEU A 10 -14.84 -4.63 -5.34
N GLU A 11 -15.06 -5.91 -5.63
CA GLU A 11 -16.32 -6.40 -6.19
C GLU A 11 -17.46 -6.27 -5.16
N ASP A 12 -17.21 -6.54 -3.88
CA ASP A 12 -18.21 -6.34 -2.81
C ASP A 12 -18.72 -4.89 -2.77
N PHE A 13 -17.83 -3.90 -2.89
CA PHE A 13 -18.25 -2.49 -2.92
C PHE A 13 -18.95 -2.09 -4.23
N ARG A 14 -18.58 -2.71 -5.35
CA ARG A 14 -19.28 -2.50 -6.63
C ARG A 14 -20.68 -3.08 -6.60
N ASP A 15 -20.83 -4.26 -6.04
CA ASP A 15 -22.12 -4.92 -5.85
C ASP A 15 -22.99 -4.16 -4.86
N PHE A 16 -22.42 -3.64 -3.77
CA PHE A 16 -23.12 -2.73 -2.86
C PHE A 16 -23.69 -1.49 -3.57
N LEU A 17 -22.91 -0.86 -4.45
CA LEU A 17 -23.38 0.28 -5.24
C LEU A 17 -24.48 -0.14 -6.23
N ARG A 18 -24.30 -1.28 -6.91
CA ARG A 18 -25.27 -1.82 -7.88
C ARG A 18 -26.61 -2.14 -7.22
N GLN A 19 -26.61 -2.85 -6.09
CA GLN A 19 -27.84 -3.26 -5.37
C GLN A 19 -28.67 -2.07 -4.90
N ARG A 20 -28.03 -0.92 -4.63
CA ARG A 20 -28.68 0.31 -4.16
C ARG A 20 -28.90 1.34 -5.27
N ASN A 21 -28.65 0.98 -6.53
CA ASN A 21 -28.73 1.87 -7.69
C ASN A 21 -27.89 3.15 -7.54
N PHE A 22 -26.76 3.06 -6.83
CA PHE A 22 -25.83 4.15 -6.65
C PHE A 22 -24.81 4.20 -7.79
N LYS A 23 -24.35 5.42 -8.11
CA LYS A 23 -23.41 5.62 -9.22
C LYS A 23 -22.01 5.18 -8.81
N VAL A 24 -21.40 4.32 -9.62
CA VAL A 24 -19.96 4.06 -9.59
C VAL A 24 -19.24 5.20 -10.30
N TRP A 25 -18.29 5.84 -9.64
CA TRP A 25 -17.55 6.96 -10.21
C TRP A 25 -16.42 6.48 -11.12
N ASP A 26 -16.22 7.19 -12.24
CA ASP A 26 -15.12 6.89 -13.15
C ASP A 26 -13.77 7.30 -12.55
N LYS A 27 -12.68 6.67 -13.02
CA LYS A 27 -11.31 7.00 -12.60
C LYS A 27 -10.92 8.46 -12.83
N ASN A 28 -11.55 9.14 -13.79
CA ASN A 28 -11.31 10.53 -14.18
C ASN A 28 -12.32 11.50 -13.55
N ASP A 29 -13.27 11.02 -12.76
CA ASP A 29 -14.22 11.88 -12.05
C ASP A 29 -13.45 12.81 -11.09
N TRP A 30 -13.79 14.09 -11.09
CA TRP A 30 -13.14 15.09 -10.25
C TRP A 30 -13.17 14.72 -8.76
N ARG A 31 -14.23 14.04 -8.30
CA ARG A 31 -14.36 13.54 -6.91
C ARG A 31 -13.31 12.47 -6.61
N VAL A 32 -13.11 11.54 -7.54
CA VAL A 32 -12.10 10.48 -7.44
C VAL A 32 -10.69 11.09 -7.49
N LEU A 33 -10.47 12.08 -8.37
CA LEU A 33 -9.18 12.77 -8.47
C LEU A 33 -8.81 13.51 -7.16
N ILE A 34 -9.78 14.15 -6.52
CA ILE A 34 -9.59 14.78 -5.20
C ILE A 34 -9.20 13.71 -4.16
N MET A 35 -9.95 12.61 -4.06
CA MET A 35 -9.66 11.53 -3.12
C MET A 35 -8.27 10.92 -3.34
N ARG A 36 -7.83 10.77 -4.59
CA ARG A 36 -6.49 10.25 -4.91
C ARG A 36 -5.38 11.17 -4.43
N ARG A 37 -5.58 12.48 -4.52
CA ARG A 37 -4.62 13.52 -4.07
C ARG A 37 -4.54 13.62 -2.55
N MET A 38 -5.57 13.19 -1.83
CA MET A 38 -5.53 13.15 -0.37
C MET A 38 -4.41 12.23 0.12
N LYS A 39 -3.53 12.79 0.94
CA LYS A 39 -2.47 12.05 1.62
C LYS A 39 -2.88 11.92 3.09
N PRO A 40 -2.99 10.69 3.61
CA PRO A 40 -3.18 10.52 5.05
C PRO A 40 -2.04 11.21 5.81
N SER A 41 -2.36 11.88 6.91
CA SER A 41 -1.33 12.45 7.78
C SER A 41 -0.55 11.30 8.43
N TYR A 42 0.73 11.16 8.07
CA TYR A 42 1.63 10.14 8.64
C TYR A 42 2.02 10.43 10.09
N ARG A 43 1.57 11.55 10.68
CA ARG A 43 2.02 12.00 11.99
C ARG A 43 1.23 11.43 13.17
N THR A 44 0.07 10.80 12.96
CA THR A 44 -0.77 10.28 14.06
C THR A 44 -1.59 9.03 13.67
N TYR A 45 -1.96 8.23 14.66
CA TYR A 45 -2.89 7.08 14.58
C TYR A 45 -4.30 7.45 14.07
N LYS A 46 -4.61 8.74 13.90
CA LYS A 46 -5.92 9.25 13.44
C LYS A 46 -6.01 9.37 11.91
N THR A 47 -5.52 8.36 11.21
CA THR A 47 -5.35 8.32 9.74
C THR A 47 -6.69 8.36 8.99
N TYR A 48 -7.78 7.91 9.61
CA TYR A 48 -9.12 7.92 9.01
C TYR A 48 -9.80 9.30 9.05
N MET A 49 -9.32 10.24 9.88
CA MET A 49 -9.96 11.56 10.01
C MET A 49 -9.96 12.35 8.70
N THR A 50 -8.95 12.15 7.86
CA THR A 50 -8.88 12.71 6.50
C THR A 50 -10.11 12.35 5.66
N TYR A 51 -10.74 11.21 5.94
CA TYR A 51 -11.88 10.70 5.18
C TYR A 51 -13.22 10.82 5.92
N LYS A 52 -13.25 11.38 7.13
CA LYS A 52 -14.44 11.41 7.99
C LYS A 52 -15.67 12.04 7.32
N ALA A 53 -15.46 13.05 6.47
CA ALA A 53 -16.53 13.69 5.71
C ALA A 53 -17.21 12.73 4.71
N TYR A 54 -16.45 11.79 4.15
CA TYR A 54 -16.90 10.84 3.13
C TYR A 54 -17.62 9.62 3.73
N MET A 55 -17.51 9.39 5.04
CA MET A 55 -18.15 8.28 5.74
C MET A 55 -19.66 8.49 5.99
N ARG A 56 -20.16 9.72 5.83
CA ARG A 56 -21.56 10.06 6.13
C ARG A 56 -22.56 9.59 5.08
N ASN A 57 -22.11 9.40 3.85
CA ASN A 57 -22.96 8.99 2.74
C ASN A 57 -22.45 7.65 2.18
N ALA A 58 -23.35 6.68 2.07
CA ALA A 58 -23.01 5.31 1.67
C ALA A 58 -22.45 5.22 0.24
N GLU A 59 -23.00 5.97 -0.73
CA GLU A 59 -22.47 6.03 -2.10
C GLU A 59 -21.06 6.59 -2.11
N ILE A 60 -20.87 7.73 -1.42
CA ILE A 60 -19.58 8.41 -1.34
C ILE A 60 -18.54 7.54 -0.67
N PHE A 61 -18.93 6.85 0.42
CA PHE A 61 -18.06 5.94 1.15
C PHE A 61 -17.65 4.73 0.30
N ALA A 62 -18.59 4.08 -0.39
CA ALA A 62 -18.28 2.95 -1.26
C ALA A 62 -17.34 3.36 -2.41
N ASN A 63 -17.58 4.51 -3.06
CA ASN A 63 -16.69 5.03 -4.09
C ASN A 63 -15.30 5.42 -3.55
N LEU A 64 -15.23 5.94 -2.32
CA LEU A 64 -13.97 6.15 -1.62
C LEU A 64 -13.23 4.83 -1.40
N MET A 65 -13.91 3.80 -0.90
CA MET A 65 -13.30 2.49 -0.63
C MET A 65 -12.77 1.84 -1.90
N ILE A 66 -13.52 1.90 -3.00
CA ILE A 66 -13.07 1.49 -4.34
C ILE A 66 -11.77 2.21 -4.71
N THR A 67 -11.74 3.54 -4.56
CA THR A 67 -10.56 4.36 -4.87
C THR A 67 -9.35 3.99 -4.01
N LEU A 68 -9.56 3.73 -2.71
CA LEU A 68 -8.51 3.33 -1.79
C LEU A 68 -7.98 1.92 -2.08
N CYS A 69 -8.85 0.98 -2.49
CA CYS A 69 -8.43 -0.36 -2.90
C CYS A 69 -7.50 -0.31 -4.12
N PHE A 70 -7.83 0.50 -5.14
CA PHE A 70 -6.93 0.72 -6.28
C PHE A 70 -5.59 1.34 -5.86
N LYS A 71 -5.63 2.35 -4.98
CA LYS A 71 -4.41 3.00 -4.45
C LYS A 71 -3.54 2.01 -3.69
N GLN A 72 -4.14 1.15 -2.88
CA GLN A 72 -3.45 0.12 -2.12
C GLN A 72 -2.77 -0.90 -3.03
N GLY A 73 -3.48 -1.39 -4.07
CA GLY A 73 -2.90 -2.29 -5.07
C GLY A 73 -1.67 -1.68 -5.75
N TYR A 74 -1.78 -0.41 -6.18
CA TYR A 74 -0.66 0.31 -6.78
C TYR A 74 0.54 0.47 -5.83
N LEU A 75 0.30 0.84 -4.57
CA LEU A 75 1.37 1.00 -3.58
C LEU A 75 2.06 -0.34 -3.26
N LEU A 76 1.29 -1.43 -3.21
CA LEU A 76 1.84 -2.77 -3.01
C LEU A 76 2.77 -3.15 -4.18
N ASP A 77 2.39 -2.82 -5.40
CA ASP A 77 3.19 -3.09 -6.59
C ASP A 77 4.48 -2.26 -6.59
N GLN A 78 4.40 -0.99 -6.20
CA GLN A 78 5.58 -0.16 -6.00
C GLN A 78 6.51 -0.73 -4.92
N LEU A 79 5.97 -1.22 -3.81
CA LEU A 79 6.75 -1.84 -2.73
C LEU A 79 7.48 -3.09 -3.23
N ILE A 80 6.79 -3.98 -3.94
CA ILE A 80 7.40 -5.18 -4.53
C ILE A 80 8.53 -4.79 -5.48
N ASN A 81 8.31 -3.80 -6.35
CA ASN A 81 9.32 -3.33 -7.29
C ASN A 81 10.52 -2.69 -6.58
N ALA A 82 10.30 -1.93 -5.50
CA ALA A 82 11.36 -1.35 -4.69
C ALA A 82 12.20 -2.45 -4.02
N ILE A 83 11.56 -3.47 -3.45
CA ILE A 83 12.24 -4.62 -2.84
C ILE A 83 13.08 -5.36 -3.89
N LYS A 84 12.52 -5.63 -5.08
CA LYS A 84 13.25 -6.27 -6.20
C LYS A 84 14.48 -5.46 -6.62
N LYS A 85 14.33 -4.14 -6.81
CA LYS A 85 15.45 -3.25 -7.16
C LYS A 85 16.53 -3.22 -6.08
N ARG A 86 16.13 -3.19 -4.81
CA ARG A 86 17.07 -3.23 -3.68
C ARG A 86 17.84 -4.54 -3.63
N PHE A 87 17.16 -5.67 -3.86
CA PHE A 87 17.79 -6.99 -3.95
C PHE A 87 18.85 -7.04 -5.06
N LEU A 88 18.53 -6.53 -6.27
CA LEU A 88 19.48 -6.47 -7.38
C LEU A 88 20.70 -5.59 -7.12
N ARG A 89 20.54 -4.48 -6.37
CA ARG A 89 21.63 -3.54 -6.09
C ARG A 89 22.51 -3.96 -4.92
N GLU A 90 21.90 -4.44 -3.85
CA GLU A 90 22.57 -4.63 -2.56
C GLU A 90 22.86 -6.10 -2.24
N GLY A 91 22.38 -7.03 -3.08
CA GLY A 91 22.44 -8.46 -2.86
C GLY A 91 21.38 -8.97 -1.89
N GLY A 92 21.27 -10.28 -1.78
CA GLY A 92 20.31 -10.93 -0.88
C GLY A 92 20.66 -10.76 0.60
N PHE A 93 19.67 -10.98 1.48
CA PHE A 93 19.90 -10.94 2.93
C PHE A 93 20.99 -11.92 3.39
N ARG A 94 21.03 -13.13 2.81
CA ARG A 94 22.08 -14.13 3.10
C ARG A 94 23.47 -13.64 2.66
N GLU A 95 23.58 -12.97 1.51
CA GLU A 95 24.85 -12.43 1.02
C GLU A 95 25.36 -11.30 1.93
N LYS A 96 24.46 -10.42 2.39
CA LYS A 96 24.81 -9.38 3.37
C LYS A 96 25.26 -9.96 4.71
N LEU A 97 24.49 -10.91 5.27
CA LEU A 97 24.86 -11.59 6.51
C LEU A 97 26.19 -12.35 6.39
N PHE A 98 26.45 -12.96 5.22
CA PHE A 98 27.72 -13.62 4.97
C PHE A 98 28.88 -12.62 4.96
N LYS A 99 28.73 -11.49 4.24
CA LYS A 99 29.73 -10.41 4.26
C LYS A 99 29.97 -9.90 5.69
N GLU A 100 28.91 -9.63 6.44
CA GLU A 100 29.02 -9.20 7.84
C GLU A 100 29.76 -10.24 8.70
N ARG A 101 29.40 -11.53 8.59
CA ARG A 101 30.07 -12.61 9.33
C ARG A 101 31.57 -12.72 9.00
N VAL A 102 31.94 -12.59 7.73
CA VAL A 102 33.35 -12.59 7.31
C VAL A 102 34.08 -11.38 7.88
N THR A 103 33.51 -10.19 7.78
CA THR A 103 34.12 -8.96 8.34
C THR A 103 34.26 -9.03 9.87
N PHE A 104 33.30 -9.63 10.57
CA PHE A 104 33.37 -9.84 12.01
C PHE A 104 34.55 -10.75 12.37
N ARG A 105 34.69 -11.91 11.71
CA ARG A 105 35.81 -12.84 11.92
C ARG A 105 37.17 -12.21 11.64
N GLN A 106 37.28 -11.38 10.60
CA GLN A 106 38.52 -10.66 10.28
C GLN A 106 38.89 -9.62 11.33
N LYS A 107 37.90 -8.98 11.97
CA LYS A 107 38.13 -8.07 13.10
C LYS A 107 38.52 -8.82 14.38
N SER A 108 37.91 -9.97 14.68
CA SER A 108 38.25 -10.78 15.87
C SER A 108 39.69 -11.32 15.79
N GLY A 109 40.11 -11.85 14.63
CA GLY A 109 41.47 -12.36 14.44
C GLY A 109 42.58 -11.30 14.41
N LYS A 110 42.24 -10.00 14.45
CA LYS A 110 43.18 -8.88 14.59
C LYS A 110 43.32 -8.38 16.04
N ILE A 111 42.46 -8.81 16.95
CA ILE A 111 42.52 -8.44 18.38
C ILE A 111 43.42 -9.41 19.15
N ASP A 112 43.55 -10.66 18.67
CA ASP A 112 44.38 -11.71 19.28
C ASP A 112 45.82 -11.79 18.68
N ARG A 113 46.30 -10.75 18.02
CA ARG A 113 47.68 -10.60 17.51
C ARG A 113 48.23 -9.23 17.90
#